data_AF-A0A8G0F6H8-F1
#
_entry.id   AF-A0A8G0F6H8-F1
#
_cell.length_a   1.000
_cell.length_b   1.000
_cell.length_c   1.000
_cell.angle_alpha   90.00
_cell.angle_beta   90.00
_cell.angle_gamma   90.00
#
_symmetry.space_group_name_H-M   'P 1'
#
loop_
_entity.id
_entity.type
_entity.pdbx_description
1 polymer ?
#
loop_
_entity_poly.entity_id
_entity_poly.type
_entity_poly.pdbx_seq_one_letter_code
_entity_poly.pdbx_strand_id
1 'polypeptide(L)'
;MYDTMSVANCIKIKGLGSESTGYLFKASSCDASFVISSKHGLCHQKTSCEPFKAKTAGCCRQCPVQLSLDTISLENSKMSLNAIKIFSFPDRDLAITLVEGYSSHPLRIGSEANISSTHYYLNAYKQDDTEPGRIMLNFPDKSTDGLIYYNIESNSTPDLVEKSRGYKGVSGALVLEYPASDFPIAHAVVIENGKNNDLVAESLTDIDHEQLNNFFDCIVFHKPAWTIKLDNSIGDYVQEIFRKKVTDEFEVVTYIPSHKGFPHFNLNPIAKFLLIEFNHMLTTNKLSLSQGMYRAGNLLANEEKHEPANKLLTGRLVETYLNAPHLYSTGLTDKYYHHMHYMISPDGNYELAFSNYCGHNNIIEGLNDEIGKVISNFNFYGFNQELFLERSFLNQKLPASECETLFKVLFSEDKCISTFCLVFTVSLEEYNKNEFASVNDYIISLVNQACAGIDEEILKSLSFGLKLNLLIMPSNKINELSLAIVKELIGDD
;
A
#
# COMPACT_ATOMS: atom_id res chain seq x y z
N MET A 1 -19.36 -17.94 -17.85
CA MET A 1 -19.38 -18.68 -16.56
C MET A 1 -18.98 -17.73 -15.44
N TYR A 2 -19.84 -16.76 -15.08
CA TYR A 2 -19.51 -15.70 -14.12
C TYR A 2 -20.44 -15.70 -12.88
N ASP A 3 -21.19 -16.78 -12.64
CA ASP A 3 -22.41 -16.69 -11.83
C ASP A 3 -22.39 -17.34 -10.43
N THR A 4 -21.27 -17.85 -9.92
CA THR A 4 -21.31 -18.67 -8.69
C THR A 4 -20.45 -18.21 -7.52
N MET A 5 -19.54 -17.23 -7.66
CA MET A 5 -18.57 -16.92 -6.60
C MET A 5 -19.10 -15.95 -5.52
N SER A 6 -19.89 -14.94 -5.91
CA SER A 6 -20.35 -13.90 -4.96
C SER A 6 -21.49 -14.37 -4.04
N VAL A 7 -22.27 -15.36 -4.47
CA VAL A 7 -23.43 -15.91 -3.73
C VAL A 7 -22.98 -16.82 -2.58
N ALA A 8 -21.86 -17.53 -2.76
CA ALA A 8 -21.34 -18.48 -1.76
C ALA A 8 -20.84 -17.80 -0.47
N ASN A 9 -20.45 -16.53 -0.57
CA ASN A 9 -20.00 -15.74 0.59
C ASN A 9 -21.18 -15.03 1.28
N CYS A 10 -22.39 -15.11 0.74
CA CYS A 10 -23.58 -14.55 1.38
C CYS A 10 -24.00 -15.42 2.56
N ILE A 11 -24.06 -14.83 3.75
CA ILE A 11 -24.42 -15.47 5.01
C ILE A 11 -25.82 -15.02 5.43
N LYS A 12 -26.68 -15.99 5.74
CA LYS A 12 -27.94 -15.74 6.41
C LYS A 12 -27.68 -15.62 7.90
N ILE A 13 -28.14 -14.52 8.48
CA ILE A 13 -28.03 -14.24 9.90
C ILE A 13 -29.42 -14.43 10.52
N LYS A 14 -29.54 -15.35 11.47
CA LYS A 14 -30.76 -15.56 12.23
C LYS A 14 -30.56 -15.12 13.67
N GLY A 15 -31.23 -14.04 14.05
CA GLY A 15 -31.35 -13.58 15.43
C GLY A 15 -32.73 -13.93 16.01
N LEU A 16 -32.95 -13.58 17.29
CA LEU A 16 -34.23 -13.77 17.98
C LEU A 16 -35.38 -13.04 17.24
N GLY A 17 -36.12 -13.78 16.42
CA GLY A 17 -37.29 -13.29 15.68
C GLY A 17 -36.96 -12.40 14.48
N SER A 18 -35.72 -12.43 13.96
CA SER A 18 -35.37 -11.69 12.75
C SER A 18 -34.33 -12.41 11.90
N GLU A 19 -34.50 -12.31 10.59
CA GLU A 19 -33.51 -12.75 9.61
C GLU A 19 -32.87 -11.52 8.95
N SER A 20 -31.57 -11.60 8.70
CA SER A 20 -30.80 -10.58 8.00
C SER A 20 -29.69 -11.24 7.18
N THR A 21 -28.89 -10.43 6.49
CA THR A 21 -27.81 -10.87 5.60
C THR A 21 -26.46 -10.41 6.16
N GLY A 22 -25.40 -11.18 5.88
CA GLY A 22 -24.01 -10.75 6.04
C GLY A 22 -23.14 -11.29 4.90
N TYR A 23 -21.86 -10.93 4.91
CA TYR A 23 -20.91 -11.37 3.89
C TYR A 23 -19.64 -11.94 4.53
N LEU A 24 -19.28 -13.17 4.16
CA LEU A 24 -18.10 -13.91 4.63
C LEU A 24 -16.86 -13.59 3.79
N PHE A 25 -15.75 -13.24 4.44
CA PHE A 25 -14.48 -12.96 3.80
C PHE A 25 -13.28 -13.38 4.67
N LYS A 26 -12.11 -13.46 4.05
CA LYS A 26 -10.83 -13.78 4.69
C LYS A 26 -10.11 -12.50 5.10
N ALA A 27 -9.42 -12.54 6.23
CA ALA A 27 -8.45 -11.53 6.63
C ALA A 27 -7.36 -11.33 5.56
N SER A 28 -6.73 -10.15 5.55
CA SER A 28 -5.60 -9.88 4.65
C SER A 28 -4.29 -10.48 5.15
N SER A 29 -4.02 -10.38 6.45
CA SER A 29 -2.71 -10.75 7.03
C SER A 29 -2.62 -12.16 7.61
N CYS A 30 -3.73 -12.90 7.68
CA CYS A 30 -3.77 -14.23 8.30
C CYS A 30 -4.92 -15.08 7.73
N ASP A 31 -5.11 -16.29 8.28
CA ASP A 31 -6.16 -17.22 7.86
C ASP A 31 -7.50 -17.04 8.60
N ALA A 32 -7.65 -15.96 9.38
CA ALA A 32 -8.90 -15.65 10.06
C ALA A 32 -10.03 -15.34 9.06
N SER A 33 -11.26 -15.67 9.43
CA SER A 33 -12.45 -15.43 8.62
C SER A 33 -13.42 -14.51 9.35
N PHE A 34 -14.05 -13.61 8.60
CA PHE A 34 -14.91 -12.55 9.12
C PHE A 34 -16.25 -12.52 8.40
N VAL A 35 -17.30 -12.11 9.11
CA VAL A 35 -18.60 -11.75 8.55
C VAL A 35 -18.86 -10.27 8.81
N ILE A 36 -19.07 -9.50 7.74
CA ILE A 36 -19.52 -8.11 7.82
C ILE A 36 -21.04 -8.03 7.68
N SER A 37 -21.71 -7.25 8.52
CA SER A 37 -23.17 -7.08 8.51
C SER A 37 -23.61 -5.78 9.19
N SER A 38 -24.92 -5.53 9.23
CA SER A 38 -25.50 -4.45 10.03
C SER A 38 -25.56 -4.83 11.52
N LYS A 39 -25.48 -3.85 12.44
CA LYS A 39 -25.61 -4.15 13.89
C LYS A 39 -27.01 -4.61 14.23
N HIS A 40 -28.03 -3.92 13.70
CA HIS A 40 -29.41 -4.27 13.97
C HIS A 40 -29.81 -5.63 13.38
N GLY A 41 -29.07 -6.14 12.40
CA GLY A 41 -29.19 -7.53 11.92
C GLY A 41 -28.77 -8.56 12.96
N LEU A 42 -27.75 -8.24 13.76
CA LEU A 42 -27.20 -9.08 14.84
C LEU A 42 -27.87 -8.84 16.22
N CYS A 43 -28.72 -7.82 16.34
CA CYS A 43 -29.22 -7.36 17.64
C CYS A 43 -30.31 -8.27 18.21
N HIS A 44 -30.01 -8.90 19.35
CA HIS A 44 -30.95 -9.74 20.10
C HIS A 44 -32.15 -8.99 20.70
N GLN A 45 -32.05 -7.66 20.84
CA GLN A 45 -33.11 -6.81 21.41
C GLN A 45 -33.99 -6.15 20.34
N LYS A 46 -33.76 -6.45 19.05
CA LYS A 46 -34.46 -5.81 17.93
C LYS A 46 -35.98 -5.87 18.06
N THR A 47 -36.52 -7.01 18.49
CA THR A 47 -37.96 -7.25 18.63
C THR A 47 -38.60 -6.49 19.80
N SER A 48 -37.82 -6.03 20.77
CA SER A 48 -38.27 -5.22 21.92
C SER A 48 -37.81 -3.75 21.86
N CYS A 49 -37.03 -3.37 20.85
CA CYS A 49 -36.47 -2.03 20.71
C CYS A 49 -37.51 -1.03 20.17
N GLU A 50 -38.00 -0.12 21.01
CA GLU A 50 -39.01 0.87 20.63
C GLU A 50 -38.54 1.84 19.53
N PRO A 51 -37.33 2.43 19.56
CA PRO A 51 -36.84 3.26 18.46
C PRO A 51 -36.81 2.53 17.10
N PHE A 52 -36.44 1.24 17.11
CA PHE A 52 -36.41 0.43 15.89
C PHE A 52 -37.81 0.13 15.37
N LYS A 53 -38.75 -0.25 16.25
CA LYS A 53 -40.17 -0.47 15.88
C LYS A 53 -40.83 0.81 15.35
N ALA A 54 -40.50 1.96 15.93
CA ALA A 54 -40.97 3.27 15.51
C ALA A 54 -40.34 3.75 14.19
N LYS A 55 -39.38 3.00 13.63
CA LYS A 55 -38.59 3.37 12.44
C LYS A 55 -37.93 4.74 12.59
N THR A 56 -37.41 5.03 13.78
CA THR A 56 -36.60 6.22 14.00
C THR A 56 -35.32 6.10 13.19
N ALA A 57 -35.15 7.02 12.22
CA ALA A 57 -34.00 7.02 11.32
C ALA A 57 -32.68 7.00 12.11
N GLY A 58 -31.74 6.15 11.70
CA GLY A 58 -30.41 6.06 12.30
C GLY A 58 -30.35 5.60 13.76
N CYS A 59 -31.45 5.09 14.36
CA CYS A 59 -31.47 4.71 15.77
C CYS A 59 -30.42 3.65 16.17
N CYS A 60 -29.93 2.87 15.21
CA CYS A 60 -28.92 1.84 15.42
C CYS A 60 -27.47 2.34 15.28
N ARG A 61 -27.26 3.54 14.74
CA ARG A 61 -25.91 4.12 14.55
C ARG A 61 -25.21 4.38 15.86
N GLN A 62 -25.90 5.03 16.80
CA GLN A 62 -25.42 5.39 18.13
C GLN A 62 -26.05 4.52 19.24
N CYS A 63 -26.48 3.31 18.90
CA CYS A 63 -27.12 2.42 19.86
C CYS A 63 -26.07 1.84 20.83
N PRO A 64 -26.26 1.95 22.16
CA PRO A 64 -25.31 1.46 23.16
C PRO A 64 -25.42 -0.05 23.44
N VAL A 65 -26.35 -0.75 22.78
CA VAL A 65 -26.57 -2.19 22.99
C VAL A 65 -25.34 -2.98 22.60
N GLN A 66 -24.79 -3.73 23.54
CA GLN A 66 -23.73 -4.70 23.29
C GLN A 66 -24.32 -5.95 22.63
N LEU A 67 -23.78 -6.34 21.48
CA LEU A 67 -24.23 -7.51 20.74
C LEU A 67 -23.82 -8.81 21.46
N SER A 68 -24.71 -9.81 21.43
CA SER A 68 -24.52 -11.09 22.12
C SER A 68 -24.28 -12.21 21.11
N LEU A 69 -23.13 -12.87 21.21
CA LEU A 69 -22.72 -13.97 20.32
C LEU A 69 -23.69 -15.17 20.40
N ASP A 70 -24.20 -15.48 21.59
CA ASP A 70 -25.04 -16.68 21.83
C ASP A 70 -26.43 -16.62 21.20
N THR A 71 -26.79 -15.48 20.61
CA THR A 71 -28.14 -15.20 20.12
C THR A 71 -28.22 -15.10 18.60
N ILE A 72 -27.10 -15.32 17.92
CA ILE A 72 -27.00 -15.25 16.47
C ILE A 72 -26.59 -16.60 15.90
N SER A 73 -27.25 -17.02 14.83
CA SER A 73 -26.79 -18.09 13.95
C SER A 73 -26.32 -17.49 12.63
N LEU A 74 -25.16 -17.93 12.16
CA LEU A 74 -24.56 -17.53 10.90
C LEU A 74 -24.45 -18.77 10.02
N GLU A 75 -25.17 -18.79 8.89
CA GLU A 75 -25.23 -19.97 8.03
C GLU A 75 -25.37 -19.62 6.54
N ASN A 76 -24.92 -20.52 5.68
CA ASN A 76 -25.31 -20.58 4.27
C ASN A 76 -25.57 -22.03 3.87
N SER A 77 -25.85 -22.29 2.59
CA SER A 77 -26.14 -23.65 2.10
C SER A 77 -25.00 -24.67 2.26
N LYS A 78 -23.77 -24.23 2.58
CA LYS A 78 -22.58 -25.07 2.65
C LYS A 78 -22.01 -25.19 4.07
N MET A 79 -22.24 -24.22 4.93
CA MET A 79 -21.60 -24.14 6.25
C MET A 79 -22.45 -23.39 7.27
N SER A 80 -22.28 -23.76 8.54
CA SER A 80 -22.67 -22.97 9.70
C SER A 80 -21.40 -22.47 10.37
N LEU A 81 -21.41 -21.21 10.81
CA LEU A 81 -20.27 -20.49 11.33
C LEU A 81 -20.53 -20.13 12.79
N ASN A 82 -19.57 -20.40 13.68
CA ASN A 82 -19.67 -19.97 15.07
C ASN A 82 -19.06 -18.58 15.22
N ALA A 83 -19.76 -17.65 15.85
CA ALA A 83 -19.23 -16.33 16.14
C ALA A 83 -18.26 -16.37 17.34
N ILE A 84 -17.07 -15.81 17.18
CA ILE A 84 -16.02 -15.77 18.21
C ILE A 84 -15.95 -14.41 18.89
N LYS A 85 -15.99 -13.33 18.10
CA LYS A 85 -15.82 -11.95 18.58
C LYS A 85 -16.55 -10.99 17.65
N ILE A 86 -17.25 -9.99 18.20
CA ILE A 86 -17.93 -8.96 17.41
C ILE A 86 -17.31 -7.59 17.71
N PHE A 87 -16.96 -6.86 16.66
CA PHE A 87 -16.68 -5.44 16.71
C PHE A 87 -17.88 -4.67 16.20
N SER A 88 -18.37 -3.71 17.00
CA SER A 88 -19.47 -2.82 16.66
C SER A 88 -18.93 -1.39 16.53
N PHE A 89 -19.10 -0.77 15.36
CA PHE A 89 -18.62 0.60 15.12
C PHE A 89 -19.35 1.59 16.04
N PRO A 90 -18.73 2.63 16.61
CA PRO A 90 -19.40 3.49 17.59
C PRO A 90 -20.50 4.39 17.00
N ASP A 91 -20.41 4.75 15.72
CA ASP A 91 -21.17 5.81 15.05
C ASP A 91 -21.91 5.36 13.77
N ARG A 92 -21.90 4.05 13.50
CA ARG A 92 -22.48 3.44 12.28
C ARG A 92 -23.33 2.23 12.63
N ASP A 93 -24.31 1.91 11.82
CA ASP A 93 -25.04 0.63 11.94
C ASP A 93 -24.29 -0.53 11.25
N LEU A 94 -23.03 -0.71 11.64
CA LEU A 94 -22.09 -1.67 11.08
C LEU A 94 -21.48 -2.56 12.18
N ALA A 95 -21.28 -3.83 11.88
CA ALA A 95 -20.56 -4.77 12.73
C ALA A 95 -19.69 -5.73 11.89
N ILE A 96 -18.56 -6.14 12.47
CA ILE A 96 -17.67 -7.17 11.92
C ILE A 96 -17.54 -8.28 12.96
N THR A 97 -17.79 -9.51 12.53
CA THR A 97 -17.79 -10.69 13.39
C THR A 97 -16.67 -11.63 12.97
N LEU A 98 -15.72 -11.90 13.86
CA LEU A 98 -14.77 -13.00 13.71
C LEU A 98 -15.51 -14.32 13.87
N VAL A 99 -15.29 -15.27 12.96
CA VAL A 99 -15.98 -16.56 12.96
C VAL A 99 -15.04 -17.75 12.90
N GLU A 100 -15.47 -18.86 13.50
CA GLU A 100 -14.86 -20.18 13.32
C GLU A 100 -15.34 -20.77 11.99
N GLY A 101 -14.46 -20.75 10.99
CA GLY A 101 -14.75 -21.19 9.64
C GLY A 101 -13.63 -20.80 8.68
N TYR A 102 -13.75 -21.22 7.42
CA TYR A 102 -12.77 -20.93 6.39
C TYR A 102 -13.38 -20.14 5.24
N SER A 103 -12.87 -18.94 5.01
CA SER A 103 -13.02 -18.19 3.77
C SER A 103 -11.70 -18.16 3.02
N SER A 104 -11.75 -18.43 1.72
CA SER A 104 -10.58 -18.31 0.84
C SER A 104 -10.46 -16.95 0.17
N HIS A 105 -11.44 -16.06 0.33
CA HIS A 105 -11.56 -14.83 -0.46
C HIS A 105 -11.37 -13.59 0.41
N PRO A 106 -10.27 -12.84 0.23
CA PRO A 106 -10.13 -11.52 0.82
C PRO A 106 -11.18 -10.55 0.31
N LEU A 107 -11.42 -9.49 1.08
CA LEU A 107 -12.32 -8.40 0.73
C LEU A 107 -11.58 -7.07 0.71
N ARG A 108 -11.79 -6.27 -0.34
CA ARG A 108 -11.25 -4.90 -0.43
C ARG A 108 -12.33 -3.89 -0.10
N ILE A 109 -11.93 -2.74 0.41
CA ILE A 109 -12.80 -1.57 0.51
C ILE A 109 -12.52 -0.66 -0.69
N GLY A 110 -13.57 -0.28 -1.41
CA GLY A 110 -13.48 0.62 -2.56
C GLY A 110 -13.20 2.06 -2.14
N SER A 111 -12.62 2.85 -3.06
CA SER A 111 -12.51 4.30 -2.90
C SER A 111 -13.68 5.01 -3.59
N GLU A 112 -13.84 6.30 -3.31
CA GLU A 112 -14.97 7.09 -3.83
C GLU A 112 -14.88 7.43 -5.35
N ALA A 113 -13.88 6.91 -6.06
CA ALA A 113 -13.57 7.31 -7.42
C ALA A 113 -14.41 6.54 -8.48
N ASN A 114 -14.96 7.28 -9.45
CA ASN A 114 -15.69 6.79 -10.64
C ASN A 114 -17.00 6.00 -10.37
N ILE A 115 -17.92 6.65 -9.66
CA ILE A 115 -19.29 6.16 -9.46
C ILE A 115 -20.05 5.96 -10.79
N SER A 116 -19.80 6.79 -11.81
CA SER A 116 -20.61 6.85 -13.04
C SER A 116 -20.37 5.73 -14.07
N SER A 117 -19.32 4.92 -13.91
CA SER A 117 -18.99 3.79 -14.80
C SER A 117 -19.02 2.43 -14.10
N THR A 118 -19.31 2.42 -12.79
CA THR A 118 -19.25 1.23 -11.95
C THR A 118 -20.62 0.57 -11.85
N HIS A 119 -20.67 -0.76 -12.01
CA HIS A 119 -21.88 -1.54 -11.83
C HIS A 119 -21.92 -2.10 -10.41
N TYR A 120 -22.90 -1.65 -9.63
CA TYR A 120 -23.09 -2.09 -8.26
C TYR A 120 -24.12 -3.21 -8.19
N TYR A 121 -23.86 -4.18 -7.33
CA TYR A 121 -24.84 -5.22 -7.00
C TYR A 121 -24.62 -5.68 -5.57
N LEU A 122 -25.59 -6.44 -5.06
CA LEU A 122 -25.45 -7.17 -3.81
C LEU A 122 -26.08 -8.55 -3.93
N ASN A 123 -25.65 -9.47 -3.06
CA ASN A 123 -26.37 -10.72 -2.83
C ASN A 123 -26.97 -10.69 -1.43
N ALA A 124 -28.21 -11.13 -1.31
CA ALA A 124 -28.90 -11.11 -0.03
C ALA A 124 -29.96 -12.18 0.10
N TYR A 125 -30.22 -12.59 1.34
CA TYR A 125 -31.40 -13.37 1.68
C TYR A 125 -32.56 -12.41 1.91
N LYS A 126 -33.68 -12.61 1.23
CA LYS A 126 -34.93 -12.04 1.72
C LYS A 126 -35.44 -12.91 2.86
N GLN A 127 -36.33 -12.34 3.65
CA GLN A 127 -36.97 -13.06 4.74
C GLN A 127 -37.66 -14.31 4.18
N ASP A 128 -37.48 -15.43 4.88
CA ASP A 128 -38.06 -16.74 4.54
C ASP A 128 -37.43 -17.42 3.31
N ASP A 129 -36.59 -16.73 2.52
CA ASP A 129 -35.84 -17.34 1.42
C ASP A 129 -34.77 -18.30 1.97
N THR A 130 -34.61 -19.45 1.30
CA THR A 130 -33.58 -20.45 1.62
C THR A 130 -32.30 -20.25 0.82
N GLU A 131 -32.34 -19.47 -0.26
CA GLU A 131 -31.20 -19.16 -1.11
C GLU A 131 -31.07 -17.64 -1.28
N PRO A 132 -29.84 -17.10 -1.38
CA PRO A 132 -29.66 -15.68 -1.60
C PRO A 132 -29.88 -15.32 -3.07
N GLY A 133 -30.54 -14.19 -3.31
CA GLY A 133 -30.73 -13.60 -4.63
C GLY A 133 -29.73 -12.48 -4.91
N ARG A 134 -29.45 -12.23 -6.19
CA ARG A 134 -28.70 -11.05 -6.65
C ARG A 134 -29.65 -9.88 -6.88
N ILE A 135 -29.27 -8.70 -6.40
CA ILE A 135 -29.97 -7.43 -6.62
C ILE A 135 -29.00 -6.46 -7.29
N MET A 136 -29.36 -6.01 -8.50
CA MET A 136 -28.60 -5.01 -9.24
C MET A 136 -28.99 -3.60 -8.78
N LEU A 137 -28.01 -2.70 -8.73
CA LEU A 137 -28.18 -1.35 -8.22
C LEU A 137 -27.75 -0.33 -9.27
N ASN A 138 -28.52 0.74 -9.36
CA ASN A 138 -28.19 1.93 -10.14
C ASN A 138 -27.13 2.77 -9.40
N PHE A 139 -26.78 3.92 -9.98
CA PHE A 139 -25.83 4.86 -9.41
C PHE A 139 -26.24 5.32 -8.00
N PRO A 140 -25.32 5.29 -7.02
CA PRO A 140 -25.57 5.78 -5.68
C PRO A 140 -25.77 7.30 -5.62
N ASP A 141 -26.66 7.73 -4.74
CA ASP A 141 -26.80 9.12 -4.29
C ASP A 141 -26.29 9.24 -2.85
N LYS A 142 -25.37 10.18 -2.58
CA LYS A 142 -24.74 10.33 -1.26
C LYS A 142 -25.41 11.45 -0.48
N SER A 143 -25.77 11.20 0.76
CA SER A 143 -26.25 12.24 1.67
C SER A 143 -25.14 12.80 2.55
N THR A 144 -25.42 13.97 3.13
CA THR A 144 -24.52 14.70 4.02
C THR A 144 -24.31 14.05 5.40
N ASP A 145 -25.07 13.00 5.74
CA ASP A 145 -25.01 12.29 7.02
C ASP A 145 -24.21 10.96 6.95
N GLY A 146 -23.49 10.72 5.85
CA GLY A 146 -22.64 9.54 5.63
C GLY A 146 -23.39 8.31 5.10
N LEU A 147 -24.68 8.44 4.79
CA LEU A 147 -25.48 7.39 4.17
C LEU A 147 -25.40 7.44 2.64
N ILE A 148 -25.58 6.28 2.02
CA ILE A 148 -25.60 6.13 0.57
C ILE A 148 -26.93 5.49 0.16
N TYR A 149 -27.61 6.09 -0.80
CA TYR A 149 -28.87 5.62 -1.35
C TYR A 149 -28.61 4.92 -2.68
N TYR A 150 -28.84 3.61 -2.70
CA TYR A 150 -28.75 2.80 -3.91
C TYR A 150 -30.14 2.50 -4.44
N ASN A 151 -30.46 3.05 -5.61
CA ASN A 151 -31.71 2.71 -6.26
C ASN A 151 -31.65 1.31 -6.87
N ILE A 152 -32.66 0.48 -6.64
CA ILE A 152 -32.69 -0.89 -7.17
C ILE A 152 -33.00 -0.87 -8.67
N GLU A 153 -32.10 -1.43 -9.47
CA GLU A 153 -32.26 -1.49 -10.93
C GLU A 153 -33.55 -2.26 -11.29
N SER A 154 -34.40 -1.61 -12.08
CA SER A 154 -35.68 -2.18 -12.49
C SER A 154 -35.65 -2.69 -13.92
N ASN A 155 -35.90 -3.98 -14.11
CA ASN A 155 -36.38 -4.47 -15.40
C ASN A 155 -37.79 -3.91 -15.67
N SER A 156 -38.07 -3.58 -16.93
CA SER A 156 -39.27 -2.86 -17.41
C SER A 156 -40.59 -3.63 -17.32
N THR A 157 -40.66 -4.73 -16.56
CA THR A 157 -41.88 -5.51 -16.34
C THR A 157 -42.47 -5.17 -14.96
N PRO A 158 -43.62 -4.48 -14.89
CA PRO A 158 -44.17 -3.96 -13.64
C PRO A 158 -45.08 -5.01 -12.99
N ASP A 159 -44.57 -5.70 -11.97
CA ASP A 159 -45.46 -6.13 -10.90
C ASP A 159 -45.75 -4.89 -10.03
N LEU A 160 -47.02 -4.58 -9.84
CA LEU A 160 -47.55 -3.35 -9.21
C LEU A 160 -47.24 -3.22 -7.70
N VAL A 161 -46.18 -3.87 -7.21
CA VAL A 161 -45.76 -3.84 -5.81
C VAL A 161 -44.57 -2.89 -5.69
N GLU A 162 -44.67 -1.95 -4.74
CA GLU A 162 -43.55 -1.12 -4.33
C GLU A 162 -42.37 -2.02 -3.90
N LYS A 163 -41.27 -1.99 -4.65
CA LYS A 163 -40.20 -2.99 -4.51
C LYS A 163 -39.55 -2.91 -3.13
N SER A 164 -39.48 -1.71 -2.53
CA SER A 164 -38.98 -1.46 -1.18
C SER A 164 -39.63 -2.35 -0.09
N ARG A 165 -40.88 -2.79 -0.28
CA ARG A 165 -41.59 -3.67 0.67
C ARG A 165 -41.18 -5.14 0.57
N GLY A 166 -40.61 -5.54 -0.57
CA GLY A 166 -40.24 -6.92 -0.87
C GLY A 166 -38.81 -7.33 -0.46
N TYR A 167 -38.06 -6.45 0.21
CA TYR A 167 -36.65 -6.68 0.57
C TYR A 167 -36.40 -6.79 2.08
N LYS A 168 -37.41 -7.22 2.84
CA LYS A 168 -37.18 -7.56 4.25
C LYS A 168 -36.14 -8.69 4.31
N GLY A 169 -35.17 -8.61 5.21
CA GLY A 169 -34.05 -9.56 5.33
C GLY A 169 -32.75 -9.14 4.64
N VAL A 170 -32.79 -8.14 3.75
CA VAL A 170 -31.60 -7.70 2.99
C VAL A 170 -30.60 -6.90 3.83
N SER A 171 -31.02 -6.33 4.96
CA SER A 171 -30.12 -5.59 5.87
C SER A 171 -28.87 -6.41 6.22
N GLY A 172 -27.71 -5.76 6.16
CA GLY A 172 -26.37 -6.31 6.30
C GLY A 172 -25.76 -6.86 5.02
N ALA A 173 -26.49 -6.87 3.90
CA ALA A 173 -25.94 -7.19 2.59
C ALA A 173 -24.86 -6.17 2.16
N LEU A 174 -23.80 -6.70 1.55
CA LEU A 174 -22.65 -5.94 1.12
C LEU A 174 -22.85 -5.46 -0.32
N VAL A 175 -22.72 -4.15 -0.54
CA VAL A 175 -22.72 -3.55 -1.88
C VAL A 175 -21.33 -3.76 -2.49
N LEU A 176 -21.30 -4.50 -3.59
CA LEU A 176 -20.10 -4.97 -4.25
C LEU A 176 -19.96 -4.41 -5.65
N GLU A 177 -18.71 -4.20 -6.03
CA GLU A 177 -18.24 -4.14 -7.41
C GLU A 177 -17.41 -5.40 -7.68
N TYR A 178 -17.58 -6.00 -8.87
CA TYR A 178 -16.70 -7.08 -9.31
C TYR A 178 -15.84 -6.63 -10.48
N PRO A 179 -14.56 -6.27 -10.25
CA PRO A 179 -13.64 -6.01 -11.35
C PRO A 179 -13.38 -7.32 -12.12
N ALA A 180 -13.11 -7.20 -13.43
CA ALA A 180 -12.97 -8.33 -14.35
C ALA A 180 -11.83 -9.33 -13.98
N SER A 181 -10.94 -9.00 -13.05
CA SER A 181 -9.74 -9.81 -12.75
C SER A 181 -9.27 -9.75 -11.29
N ASP A 182 -10.10 -9.35 -10.32
CA ASP A 182 -9.64 -9.09 -8.95
C ASP A 182 -10.60 -9.59 -7.84
N PHE A 183 -10.16 -9.46 -6.58
CA PHE A 183 -11.00 -9.68 -5.39
C PHE A 183 -12.24 -8.78 -5.39
N PRO A 184 -13.35 -9.20 -4.75
CA PRO A 184 -14.52 -8.35 -4.60
C PRO A 184 -14.18 -7.03 -3.89
N ILE A 185 -14.72 -5.92 -4.40
CA ILE A 185 -14.57 -4.58 -3.83
C ILE A 185 -15.88 -4.20 -3.16
N ALA A 186 -15.84 -3.93 -1.86
CA ALA A 186 -16.97 -3.52 -1.05
C ALA A 186 -17.03 -2.01 -0.89
N HIS A 187 -18.22 -1.45 -1.05
CA HIS A 187 -18.44 -0.01 -0.98
C HIS A 187 -19.31 0.39 0.22
N ALA A 188 -20.34 -0.41 0.53
CA ALA A 188 -21.31 -0.06 1.55
C ALA A 188 -21.99 -1.31 2.14
N VAL A 189 -22.61 -1.18 3.31
CA VAL A 189 -23.47 -2.20 3.92
C VAL A 189 -24.89 -1.69 4.02
N VAL A 190 -25.84 -2.41 3.43
CA VAL A 190 -27.27 -2.04 3.48
C VAL A 190 -27.77 -2.10 4.91
N ILE A 191 -28.43 -1.05 5.38
CA ILE A 191 -28.98 -0.98 6.74
C ILE A 191 -30.51 -0.93 6.74
N GLU A 192 -31.13 -0.26 5.79
CA GLU A 192 -32.60 -0.15 5.75
C GLU A 192 -33.16 0.02 4.34
N ASN A 193 -34.46 -0.23 4.21
CA ASN A 193 -35.20 0.01 2.98
C ASN A 193 -35.63 1.49 2.97
N GLY A 194 -35.15 2.22 1.97
CA GLY A 194 -35.49 3.62 1.73
C GLY A 194 -36.83 3.80 1.01
N LYS A 195 -37.14 5.04 0.68
CA LYS A 195 -38.28 5.40 -0.18
C LYS A 195 -37.91 5.13 -1.66
N ASN A 196 -38.89 5.19 -2.57
CA ASN A 196 -38.65 5.19 -4.03
C ASN A 196 -37.83 4.02 -4.59
N ASN A 197 -37.86 2.85 -3.93
CA ASN A 197 -37.05 1.67 -4.24
C ASN A 197 -35.55 1.83 -3.96
N ASP A 198 -35.19 2.67 -3.01
CA ASP A 198 -33.81 2.81 -2.55
C ASP A 198 -33.50 1.80 -1.43
N LEU A 199 -32.26 1.33 -1.41
CA LEU A 199 -31.62 0.70 -0.27
C LEU A 199 -30.68 1.73 0.34
N VAL A 200 -30.85 2.01 1.64
CA VAL A 200 -29.99 2.92 2.38
C VAL A 200 -28.87 2.10 2.99
N ALA A 201 -27.64 2.55 2.79
CA ALA A 201 -26.44 1.84 3.19
C ALA A 201 -25.45 2.75 3.94
N GLU A 202 -24.68 2.16 4.84
CA GLU A 202 -23.54 2.80 5.51
C GLU A 202 -22.31 2.68 4.63
N SER A 203 -21.60 3.79 4.43
CA SER A 203 -20.32 3.79 3.70
C SER A 203 -19.27 2.95 4.43
N LEU A 204 -18.43 2.27 3.66
CA LEU A 204 -17.22 1.62 4.16
C LEU A 204 -15.95 2.44 3.91
N THR A 205 -16.03 3.52 3.13
CA THR A 205 -14.85 4.25 2.61
C THR A 205 -14.03 4.96 3.68
N ASP A 206 -14.65 5.30 4.80
CA ASP A 206 -14.11 6.15 5.87
C ASP A 206 -14.12 5.43 7.24
N ILE A 207 -14.09 4.10 7.23
CA ILE A 207 -13.97 3.31 8.46
C ILE A 207 -12.57 3.44 9.09
N ASP A 208 -12.51 3.44 10.42
CA ASP A 208 -11.25 3.40 11.17
C ASP A 208 -10.63 2.00 11.10
N HIS A 209 -9.74 1.81 10.13
CA HIS A 209 -9.00 0.55 9.94
C HIS A 209 -8.05 0.24 11.09
N GLU A 210 -7.46 1.26 11.73
CA GLU A 210 -6.49 1.06 12.81
C GLU A 210 -7.20 0.51 14.05
N GLN A 211 -8.30 1.13 14.46
CA GLN A 211 -9.13 0.65 15.56
C GLN A 211 -9.60 -0.79 15.33
N LEU A 212 -10.08 -1.08 14.12
CA LEU A 212 -10.54 -2.41 13.73
C LEU A 212 -9.42 -3.44 13.81
N ASN A 213 -8.26 -3.15 13.22
CA ASN A 213 -7.13 -4.06 13.16
C ASN A 213 -6.57 -4.32 14.56
N ASN A 214 -6.46 -3.28 15.40
CA ASN A 214 -6.04 -3.39 16.80
C ASN A 214 -7.01 -4.26 17.62
N PHE A 215 -8.32 -4.14 17.37
CA PHE A 215 -9.31 -4.95 18.08
C PHE A 215 -9.20 -6.45 17.75
N PHE A 216 -8.88 -6.80 16.51
CA PHE A 216 -8.77 -8.19 16.06
C PHE A 216 -7.35 -8.76 16.06
N ASP A 217 -6.33 -7.92 16.30
CA ASP A 217 -4.92 -8.27 16.22
C ASP A 217 -4.52 -8.82 14.84
N CYS A 218 -5.09 -8.24 13.78
CA CYS A 218 -4.78 -8.59 12.38
C CYS A 218 -5.26 -7.52 11.38
N ILE A 219 -4.76 -7.55 10.14
CA ILE A 219 -5.26 -6.71 9.05
C ILE A 219 -6.52 -7.36 8.46
N VAL A 220 -7.68 -6.77 8.74
CA VAL A 220 -8.99 -7.34 8.38
C VAL A 220 -9.27 -7.23 6.89
N PHE A 221 -9.16 -6.04 6.31
CA PHE A 221 -9.44 -5.80 4.89
C PHE A 221 -8.17 -5.83 4.07
N HIS A 222 -8.28 -6.38 2.86
CA HIS A 222 -7.17 -6.42 1.92
C HIS A 222 -7.06 -5.08 1.19
N LYS A 223 -5.88 -4.48 1.23
CA LYS A 223 -5.52 -3.38 0.34
C LYS A 223 -4.83 -3.99 -0.89
N PRO A 224 -5.05 -3.45 -2.10
CA PRO A 224 -4.28 -3.88 -3.27
C PRO A 224 -2.80 -3.58 -3.03
N ALA A 225 -2.09 -4.57 -2.50
CA ALA A 225 -0.65 -4.55 -2.51
C ALA A 225 -0.24 -4.87 -3.94
N TRP A 226 0.33 -3.87 -4.64
CA TRP A 226 1.26 -4.23 -5.70
C TRP A 226 2.33 -5.10 -5.03
N THR A 227 2.53 -6.33 -5.47
CA THR A 227 3.63 -7.14 -4.97
C THR A 227 4.57 -7.32 -6.13
N ILE A 228 5.36 -6.29 -6.46
CA ILE A 228 6.56 -6.62 -7.24
C ILE A 228 7.41 -7.46 -6.33
N LYS A 229 7.56 -8.73 -6.70
CA LYS A 229 8.68 -9.52 -6.22
C LYS A 229 9.89 -9.08 -7.03
N LEU A 230 10.58 -8.06 -6.54
CA LEU A 230 11.88 -7.72 -7.08
C LEU A 230 12.83 -8.89 -6.80
N ASP A 231 13.83 -9.08 -7.68
CA ASP A 231 14.92 -10.01 -7.41
C ASP A 231 15.73 -9.48 -6.22
N ASN A 232 15.33 -9.90 -5.03
CA ASN A 232 15.97 -9.56 -3.77
C ASN A 232 17.06 -10.58 -3.41
N SER A 233 17.67 -11.27 -4.38
CA SER A 233 18.77 -12.22 -4.14
C SER A 233 20.01 -11.59 -3.47
N ILE A 234 20.08 -10.27 -3.44
CA ILE A 234 21.11 -9.49 -2.73
C ILE A 234 20.59 -8.96 -1.36
N GLY A 235 19.40 -9.36 -0.90
CA GLY A 235 18.78 -8.87 0.34
C GLY A 235 19.60 -9.11 1.61
N ASP A 236 20.44 -10.14 1.63
CA ASP A 236 21.36 -10.43 2.75
C ASP A 236 22.61 -9.52 2.76
N TYR A 237 22.78 -8.65 1.76
CA TYR A 237 23.98 -7.83 1.59
C TYR A 237 23.96 -6.51 2.35
N VAL A 238 22.90 -6.20 3.12
CA VAL A 238 22.82 -4.97 3.92
C VAL A 238 22.32 -5.24 5.33
N GLN A 239 22.85 -4.46 6.27
CA GLN A 239 22.47 -4.49 7.66
C GLN A 239 22.11 -3.08 8.13
N GLU A 240 21.01 -2.96 8.87
CA GLU A 240 20.72 -1.78 9.68
C GLU A 240 21.75 -1.74 10.82
N ILE A 241 22.46 -0.63 10.95
CA ILE A 241 23.46 -0.43 12.01
C ILE A 241 23.04 0.63 13.01
N PHE A 242 22.07 1.48 12.66
CA PHE A 242 21.67 2.60 13.48
C PHE A 242 20.27 3.06 13.17
N ARG A 243 19.56 3.49 14.22
CA ARG A 243 18.24 4.11 14.14
C ARG A 243 18.16 5.21 15.19
N LYS A 244 17.76 6.40 14.77
CA LYS A 244 17.65 7.58 15.64
C LYS A 244 16.41 8.38 15.27
N LYS A 245 15.52 8.55 16.24
CA LYS A 245 14.51 9.61 16.19
C LYS A 245 15.19 10.93 16.50
N VAL A 246 15.23 11.83 15.52
CA VAL A 246 15.78 13.18 15.67
C VAL A 246 14.72 14.09 16.29
N THR A 247 13.48 13.95 15.82
CA THR A 247 12.27 14.53 16.43
C THR A 247 11.14 13.49 16.39
N ASP A 248 9.96 13.83 16.91
CA ASP A 248 8.77 12.96 16.77
C ASP A 248 8.34 12.81 15.30
N GLU A 249 8.67 13.81 14.47
CA GLU A 249 8.31 13.87 13.05
C GLU A 249 9.48 13.56 12.11
N PHE A 250 10.66 13.19 12.63
CA PHE A 250 11.82 12.90 11.79
C PHE A 250 12.67 11.75 12.35
N GLU A 251 12.75 10.66 11.57
CA GLU A 251 13.58 9.48 11.88
C GLU A 251 14.69 9.31 10.84
N VAL A 252 15.89 8.97 11.32
CA VAL A 252 17.03 8.55 10.49
C VAL A 252 17.33 7.09 10.78
N VAL A 253 17.38 6.28 9.71
CA VAL A 253 17.77 4.87 9.76
C VAL A 253 18.98 4.67 8.86
N THR A 254 20.06 4.10 9.40
CA THR A 254 21.33 3.94 8.68
C THR A 254 21.62 2.49 8.34
N TYR A 255 22.00 2.30 7.08
CA TYR A 255 22.30 1.00 6.48
C TYR A 255 23.71 0.99 5.90
N ILE A 256 24.39 -0.15 6.01
CA ILE A 256 25.68 -0.41 5.35
C ILE A 256 25.71 -1.82 4.75
N PRO A 257 26.62 -2.10 3.80
CA PRO A 257 26.83 -3.45 3.31
C PRO A 257 27.19 -4.47 4.42
N SER A 258 26.63 -5.67 4.36
CA SER A 258 26.88 -6.80 5.27
C SER A 258 28.15 -7.57 4.94
N HIS A 259 28.51 -7.64 3.65
CA HIS A 259 29.65 -8.45 3.20
C HIS A 259 30.97 -7.72 3.37
N LYS A 260 31.73 -8.19 4.35
CA LYS A 260 33.12 -7.78 4.55
C LYS A 260 34.01 -8.36 3.45
N GLY A 261 34.90 -7.53 2.93
CA GLY A 261 35.91 -7.91 1.94
C GLY A 261 37.29 -7.45 2.39
N PHE A 262 38.31 -7.68 1.57
CA PHE A 262 39.64 -7.17 1.86
C PHE A 262 39.87 -5.83 1.15
N PRO A 263 40.37 -4.77 1.83
CA PRO A 263 40.68 -4.73 3.27
C PRO A 263 39.46 -4.58 4.20
N HIS A 264 38.33 -4.05 3.72
CA HIS A 264 37.14 -3.86 4.57
C HIS A 264 35.81 -4.32 3.94
N PHE A 265 35.56 -4.06 2.65
CA PHE A 265 34.30 -4.42 1.95
C PHE A 265 34.57 -4.99 0.55
N ASN A 266 33.66 -5.84 0.05
CA ASN A 266 33.69 -6.36 -1.31
C ASN A 266 32.49 -5.81 -2.10
N LEU A 267 32.74 -4.83 -2.96
CA LEU A 267 31.70 -4.17 -3.75
C LEU A 267 31.43 -4.85 -5.10
N ASN A 268 32.23 -5.87 -5.47
CA ASN A 268 32.07 -6.56 -6.76
C ASN A 268 30.71 -7.25 -6.96
N PRO A 269 30.08 -7.88 -5.94
CA PRO A 269 28.74 -8.43 -6.10
C PRO A 269 27.70 -7.36 -6.43
N ILE A 270 27.83 -6.18 -5.80
CA ILE A 270 26.98 -5.01 -6.05
C ILE A 270 27.23 -4.53 -7.49
N ALA A 271 28.49 -4.35 -7.89
CA ALA A 271 28.84 -3.97 -9.26
C ALA A 271 28.29 -4.96 -10.31
N LYS A 272 28.44 -6.26 -10.10
CA LYS A 272 27.95 -7.31 -11.02
C LYS A 272 26.43 -7.34 -11.15
N PHE A 273 25.72 -7.16 -10.04
CA PHE A 273 24.26 -7.05 -10.07
C PHE A 273 23.80 -5.87 -10.93
N LEU A 274 24.48 -4.72 -10.83
CA LEU A 274 24.15 -3.52 -11.62
C LEU A 274 24.37 -3.71 -13.12
N LEU A 275 25.38 -4.49 -13.53
CA LEU A 275 25.68 -4.73 -14.95
C LEU A 275 24.53 -5.41 -15.70
N ILE A 276 23.79 -6.30 -15.03
CA ILE A 276 22.62 -6.97 -15.61
C ILE A 276 21.57 -5.92 -16.04
N GLU A 277 21.39 -4.87 -15.25
CA GLU A 277 20.40 -3.81 -15.48
C GLU A 277 20.86 -2.74 -16.47
N PHE A 278 22.15 -2.41 -16.54
CA PHE A 278 22.70 -1.52 -17.56
C PHE A 278 22.43 -2.05 -18.97
N ASN A 279 22.40 -3.38 -19.14
CA ASN A 279 21.98 -4.00 -20.38
C ASN A 279 20.54 -3.63 -20.74
N HIS A 280 19.60 -3.71 -19.80
CA HIS A 280 18.20 -3.37 -20.06
C HIS A 280 17.98 -1.87 -20.35
N MET A 281 18.68 -0.98 -19.64
CA MET A 281 18.50 0.48 -19.80
C MET A 281 19.17 1.06 -21.06
N LEU A 282 20.26 0.45 -21.54
CA LEU A 282 21.10 1.04 -22.60
C LEU A 282 21.16 0.20 -23.88
N THR A 283 20.57 -1.00 -23.89
CA THR A 283 20.38 -1.76 -25.13
C THR A 283 19.07 -1.38 -25.79
N THR A 284 19.16 -0.97 -27.06
CA THR A 284 18.01 -1.01 -27.95
C THR A 284 17.97 -2.39 -28.61
N ASN A 285 16.82 -2.86 -29.07
CA ASN A 285 16.65 -4.14 -29.79
C ASN A 285 17.52 -4.29 -31.07
N LYS A 286 18.39 -3.32 -31.38
CA LYS A 286 19.23 -3.23 -32.57
C LYS A 286 20.74 -3.45 -32.28
N LEU A 287 21.17 -3.60 -31.03
CA LEU A 287 22.58 -3.77 -30.66
C LEU A 287 22.82 -5.15 -30.03
N SER A 288 24.01 -5.72 -30.25
CA SER A 288 24.46 -6.87 -29.46
C SER A 288 24.78 -6.44 -28.02
N LEU A 289 24.71 -7.38 -27.07
CA LEU A 289 25.01 -7.15 -25.65
C LEU A 289 26.36 -6.43 -25.44
N SER A 290 27.41 -6.93 -26.08
CA SER A 290 28.76 -6.35 -26.02
C SER A 290 28.83 -4.91 -26.54
N GLN A 291 28.09 -4.59 -27.62
CA GLN A 291 28.04 -3.24 -28.17
C GLN A 291 27.27 -2.28 -27.26
N GLY A 292 26.22 -2.77 -26.61
CA GLY A 292 25.47 -2.03 -25.59
C GLY A 292 26.34 -1.69 -24.38
N MET A 293 27.03 -2.70 -23.82
CA MET A 293 27.93 -2.54 -22.67
C MET A 293 29.08 -1.57 -22.96
N TYR A 294 29.73 -1.70 -24.12
CA TYR A 294 30.82 -0.80 -24.51
C TYR A 294 30.35 0.65 -24.70
N ARG A 295 29.17 0.87 -25.29
CA ARG A 295 28.59 2.23 -25.41
C ARG A 295 28.22 2.81 -24.06
N ALA A 296 27.65 2.00 -23.17
CA ALA A 296 27.35 2.39 -21.80
C ALA A 296 28.60 2.83 -21.05
N GLY A 297 29.66 2.00 -21.09
CA GLY A 297 30.95 2.33 -20.46
C GLY A 297 31.53 3.65 -20.97
N ASN A 298 31.52 3.87 -22.29
CA ASN A 298 31.99 5.12 -22.88
C ASN A 298 31.13 6.34 -22.50
N LEU A 299 29.81 6.18 -22.41
CA LEU A 299 28.92 7.26 -21.97
C LEU A 299 29.23 7.66 -20.51
N LEU A 300 29.38 6.68 -19.63
CA LEU A 300 29.71 6.92 -18.22
C LEU A 300 31.09 7.56 -18.06
N ALA A 301 32.08 7.12 -18.84
CA ALA A 301 33.42 7.69 -18.83
C ALA A 301 33.44 9.14 -19.34
N ASN A 302 32.69 9.46 -20.40
CA ASN A 302 32.64 10.81 -20.95
C ASN A 302 31.94 11.83 -20.04
N GLU A 303 31.04 11.37 -19.17
CA GLU A 303 30.30 12.22 -18.22
C GLU A 303 30.80 12.06 -16.77
N GLU A 304 32.05 11.61 -16.56
CA GLU A 304 32.62 11.34 -15.23
C GLU A 304 32.40 12.48 -14.22
N LYS A 305 32.52 13.74 -14.67
CA LYS A 305 32.29 14.96 -13.87
C LYS A 305 30.90 15.05 -13.22
N HIS A 306 29.92 14.29 -13.70
CA HIS A 306 28.56 14.24 -13.18
C HIS A 306 28.30 13.01 -12.30
N GLU A 307 29.32 12.19 -12.07
CA GLU A 307 29.30 10.94 -11.31
C GLU A 307 28.14 10.00 -11.69
N PRO A 308 27.92 9.72 -12.98
CA PRO A 308 26.73 9.01 -13.45
C PRO A 308 26.65 7.58 -12.90
N ALA A 309 27.79 6.93 -12.64
CA ALA A 309 27.82 5.60 -12.04
C ALA A 309 27.27 5.60 -10.61
N ASN A 310 27.72 6.52 -9.75
CA ASN A 310 27.27 6.66 -8.35
C ASN A 310 25.79 7.06 -8.27
N LYS A 311 25.37 7.96 -9.16
CA LYS A 311 23.97 8.36 -9.32
C LYS A 311 23.11 7.16 -9.70
N LEU A 312 23.36 6.51 -10.83
CA LEU A 312 22.56 5.36 -11.29
C LEU A 312 22.54 4.19 -10.30
N LEU A 313 23.65 3.97 -9.58
CA LEU A 313 23.75 3.00 -8.49
C LEU A 313 22.73 3.29 -7.39
N THR A 314 22.49 4.55 -7.04
CA THR A 314 21.63 4.95 -5.92
C THR A 314 20.22 4.40 -6.07
N GLY A 315 19.61 4.56 -7.25
CA GLY A 315 18.29 3.97 -7.52
C GLY A 315 18.25 2.46 -7.27
N ARG A 316 19.29 1.73 -7.67
CA ARG A 316 19.33 0.27 -7.52
C ARG A 316 19.60 -0.20 -6.10
N LEU A 317 20.47 0.49 -5.38
CA LEU A 317 20.67 0.23 -3.96
C LEU A 317 19.34 0.39 -3.22
N VAL A 318 18.61 1.46 -3.50
CA VAL A 318 17.32 1.73 -2.84
C VAL A 318 16.24 0.74 -3.26
N GLU A 319 16.11 0.44 -4.56
CA GLU A 319 15.22 -0.63 -5.07
C GLU A 319 15.39 -1.91 -4.29
N THR A 320 16.63 -2.28 -4.03
CA THR A 320 16.93 -3.58 -3.49
C THR A 320 16.92 -3.61 -1.98
N TYR A 321 17.47 -2.58 -1.33
CA TYR A 321 17.61 -2.53 0.12
C TYR A 321 16.29 -2.24 0.83
N LEU A 322 15.43 -1.46 0.19
CA LEU A 322 14.15 -1.05 0.78
C LEU A 322 12.95 -1.73 0.09
N ASN A 323 13.21 -2.66 -0.84
CA ASN A 323 12.18 -3.25 -1.70
C ASN A 323 11.31 -2.15 -2.33
N ALA A 324 11.98 -1.16 -2.91
CA ALA A 324 11.41 0.12 -3.34
C ALA A 324 11.52 0.28 -4.87
N PRO A 325 10.68 -0.41 -5.65
CA PRO A 325 10.71 -0.38 -7.11
C PRO A 325 10.93 1.01 -7.71
N HIS A 326 11.89 1.12 -8.63
CA HIS A 326 12.18 2.34 -9.35
C HIS A 326 11.15 2.60 -10.44
N LEU A 327 10.71 3.84 -10.50
CA LEU A 327 9.73 4.33 -11.46
C LEU A 327 10.41 5.09 -12.60
N TYR A 328 11.23 6.09 -12.27
CA TYR A 328 11.95 6.92 -13.23
C TYR A 328 13.14 7.63 -12.55
N SER A 329 14.04 8.17 -13.36
CA SER A 329 15.10 9.08 -12.91
C SER A 329 15.00 10.39 -13.68
N THR A 330 15.33 11.51 -13.06
CA THR A 330 15.51 12.77 -13.77
C THR A 330 16.82 12.78 -14.58
N GLY A 331 17.04 13.79 -15.42
CA GLY A 331 18.27 13.94 -16.19
C GLY A 331 19.50 14.12 -15.31
N LEU A 332 20.65 13.54 -15.69
CA LEU A 332 21.89 13.57 -14.90
C LEU A 332 22.40 14.99 -14.57
N THR A 333 22.02 15.95 -15.40
CA THR A 333 22.36 17.38 -15.30
C THR A 333 21.30 18.22 -14.61
N ASP A 334 20.17 17.63 -14.22
CA ASP A 334 19.10 18.36 -13.56
C ASP A 334 19.55 18.81 -12.18
N LYS A 335 19.15 20.04 -11.81
CA LYS A 335 19.52 20.66 -10.53
C LYS A 335 19.11 19.79 -9.32
N TYR A 336 17.99 19.08 -9.44
CA TYR A 336 17.43 18.20 -8.43
C TYR A 336 17.43 16.76 -8.93
N TYR A 337 18.61 16.26 -9.30
CA TYR A 337 18.74 14.86 -9.70
C TYR A 337 18.15 13.94 -8.63
N HIS A 338 17.24 13.06 -9.02
CA HIS A 338 16.72 12.02 -8.14
C HIS A 338 16.19 10.84 -8.93
N HIS A 339 16.09 9.72 -8.23
CA HIS A 339 15.31 8.57 -8.64
C HIS A 339 13.99 8.58 -7.89
N MET A 340 12.90 8.33 -8.59
CA MET A 340 11.63 8.04 -7.94
C MET A 340 11.45 6.55 -7.75
N HIS A 341 11.00 6.22 -6.55
CA HIS A 341 10.67 4.90 -6.08
C HIS A 341 9.24 4.85 -5.58
N TYR A 342 8.73 3.63 -5.59
CA TYR A 342 7.46 3.29 -5.00
C TYR A 342 7.72 2.27 -3.90
N MET A 343 7.26 2.56 -2.69
CA MET A 343 7.42 1.68 -1.55
C MET A 343 6.06 1.14 -1.12
N ILE A 344 6.06 -0.11 -0.70
CA ILE A 344 4.84 -0.85 -0.37
C ILE A 344 5.03 -1.36 1.03
N SER A 345 4.27 -0.78 1.92
CA SER A 345 4.19 -1.22 3.30
C SER A 345 3.58 -2.63 3.38
N PRO A 346 3.91 -3.41 4.43
CA PRO A 346 3.35 -4.75 4.62
C PRO A 346 1.82 -4.79 4.67
N ASP A 347 1.15 -3.69 5.04
CA ASP A 347 -0.30 -3.57 5.05
C ASP A 347 -0.90 -3.12 3.71
N GLY A 348 -0.06 -2.97 2.69
CA GLY A 348 -0.47 -2.65 1.31
C GLY A 348 -0.69 -1.16 1.06
N ASN A 349 -0.34 -0.27 2.00
CA ASN A 349 -0.23 1.16 1.67
C ASN A 349 0.98 1.37 0.77
N TYR A 350 0.85 2.37 -0.07
CA TYR A 350 1.92 2.81 -0.93
C TYR A 350 2.38 4.20 -0.55
N GLU A 351 3.69 4.40 -0.60
CA GLU A 351 4.31 5.71 -0.49
C GLU A 351 5.24 5.93 -1.67
N LEU A 352 5.38 7.19 -2.06
CA LEU A 352 6.46 7.58 -2.95
C LEU A 352 7.69 7.87 -2.11
N ALA A 353 8.82 7.38 -2.58
CA ALA A 353 10.11 7.71 -2.01
C ALA A 353 11.04 8.17 -3.13
N PHE A 354 11.90 9.14 -2.86
CA PHE A 354 12.97 9.45 -3.81
C PHE A 354 14.32 9.02 -3.26
N SER A 355 15.29 8.82 -4.15
CA SER A 355 16.68 8.62 -3.77
C SER A 355 17.64 9.51 -4.53
N ASN A 356 18.72 9.90 -3.86
CA ASN A 356 19.77 10.72 -4.46
C ASN A 356 21.17 10.33 -3.93
N TYR A 357 22.18 10.46 -4.78
CA TYR A 357 23.58 10.36 -4.41
C TYR A 357 24.09 11.71 -3.90
N CYS A 358 24.66 11.73 -2.69
CA CYS A 358 25.02 12.95 -1.98
C CYS A 358 26.53 13.22 -1.93
N GLY A 359 27.34 12.37 -2.58
CA GLY A 359 28.77 12.57 -2.72
C GLY A 359 29.64 11.66 -1.84
N HIS A 360 30.95 11.96 -1.88
CA HIS A 360 32.01 11.18 -1.25
C HIS A 360 32.60 11.91 -0.03
N ASN A 361 32.81 11.20 1.08
CA ASN A 361 33.46 11.69 2.31
C ASN A 361 32.87 12.97 2.92
N ASN A 362 31.62 13.31 2.59
CA ASN A 362 30.97 14.53 3.05
C ASN A 362 29.70 14.22 3.85
N ILE A 363 29.76 13.24 4.77
CA ILE A 363 28.57 12.89 5.54
C ILE A 363 28.16 14.04 6.47
N ILE A 364 29.10 14.69 7.15
CA ILE A 364 28.76 15.64 8.22
C ILE A 364 28.10 16.91 7.64
N GLU A 365 28.76 17.59 6.71
CA GLU A 365 28.20 18.81 6.10
C GLU A 365 27.16 18.45 5.03
N GLY A 366 27.46 17.47 4.18
CA GLY A 366 26.58 17.07 3.09
C GLY A 366 25.24 16.50 3.52
N LEU A 367 25.16 15.73 4.63
CA LEU A 367 23.87 15.23 5.10
C LEU A 367 22.96 16.36 5.58
N ASN A 368 23.51 17.32 6.31
CA ASN A 368 22.76 18.48 6.79
C ASN A 368 22.23 19.32 5.63
N ASP A 369 23.11 19.66 4.69
CA ASP A 369 22.77 20.42 3.49
C ASP A 369 21.69 19.72 2.65
N GLU A 370 21.81 18.41 2.45
CA GLU A 370 20.84 17.63 1.68
C GLU A 370 19.50 17.51 2.39
N ILE A 371 19.47 17.26 3.70
CA ILE A 371 18.21 17.27 4.48
C ILE A 371 17.53 18.64 4.34
N GLY A 372 18.28 19.74 4.51
CA GLY A 372 17.73 21.09 4.36
C GLY A 372 17.19 21.37 2.96
N LYS A 373 17.91 20.94 1.92
CA LYS A 373 17.44 21.05 0.53
C LYS A 373 16.17 20.23 0.29
N VAL A 374 16.13 18.99 0.76
CA VAL A 374 14.99 18.09 0.59
C VAL A 374 13.74 18.67 1.22
N ILE A 375 13.84 19.09 2.49
CA ILE A 375 12.70 19.66 3.22
C ILE A 375 12.24 20.96 2.55
N SER A 376 13.17 21.83 2.13
CA SER A 376 12.84 23.11 1.49
C SER A 376 12.28 22.97 0.06
N ASN A 377 12.63 21.89 -0.65
CA ASN A 377 12.28 21.70 -2.06
C ASN A 377 11.38 20.47 -2.27
N PHE A 378 10.69 20.01 -1.23
CA PHE A 378 9.97 18.74 -1.25
C PHE A 378 9.02 18.57 -2.44
N ASN A 379 8.28 19.63 -2.76
CA ASN A 379 7.35 19.67 -3.90
C ASN A 379 8.04 19.49 -5.27
N PHE A 380 9.33 19.82 -5.39
CA PHE A 380 10.10 19.65 -6.62
C PHE A 380 10.62 18.22 -6.80
N TYR A 381 10.65 17.41 -5.75
CA TYR A 381 10.89 15.96 -5.82
C TYR A 381 9.60 15.17 -6.05
N GLY A 382 8.47 15.86 -6.28
CA GLY A 382 7.18 15.25 -6.57
C GLY A 382 7.18 14.42 -7.86
N PHE A 383 6.20 13.53 -7.95
CA PHE A 383 6.02 12.65 -9.11
C PHE A 383 5.81 13.43 -10.41
N ASN A 384 6.74 13.30 -11.35
CA ASN A 384 6.64 13.85 -12.69
C ASN A 384 6.09 12.79 -13.66
N GLN A 385 4.81 12.95 -14.02
CA GLN A 385 4.11 12.05 -14.93
C GLN A 385 4.75 11.99 -16.32
N GLU A 386 5.33 13.09 -16.81
CA GLU A 386 5.91 13.16 -18.16
C GLU A 386 7.12 12.22 -18.31
N LEU A 387 7.91 12.06 -17.26
CA LEU A 387 9.08 11.16 -17.24
C LEU A 387 8.69 9.69 -17.17
N PHE A 388 7.46 9.38 -16.74
CA PHE A 388 6.96 8.02 -16.55
C PHE A 388 6.27 7.43 -17.80
N LEU A 389 5.86 8.26 -18.76
CA LEU A 389 4.98 7.85 -19.88
C LEU A 389 5.60 6.89 -20.92
N GLU A 390 6.87 6.52 -20.80
CA GLU A 390 7.47 5.53 -21.70
C GLU A 390 7.03 4.10 -21.36
N ARG A 391 5.89 3.66 -21.91
CA ARG A 391 5.40 2.26 -21.84
C ARG A 391 6.45 1.22 -22.23
N SER A 392 7.41 1.57 -23.09
CA SER A 392 8.54 0.72 -23.48
C SER A 392 9.43 0.35 -22.29
N PHE A 393 9.64 1.28 -21.35
CA PHE A 393 10.43 1.03 -20.14
C PHE A 393 9.72 0.07 -19.18
N LEU A 394 8.41 0.25 -18.97
CA LEU A 394 7.61 -0.62 -18.10
C LEU A 394 7.47 -2.04 -18.65
N ASN A 395 7.26 -2.17 -19.96
CA ASN A 395 7.15 -3.47 -20.64
C ASN A 395 8.43 -4.30 -20.60
N GLN A 396 9.60 -3.68 -20.35
CA GLN A 396 10.87 -4.40 -20.24
C GLN A 396 11.04 -5.09 -18.88
N LYS A 397 10.30 -4.68 -17.85
CA LYS A 397 10.44 -5.18 -16.49
C LYS A 397 9.20 -5.88 -15.94
N LEU A 398 8.01 -5.50 -16.39
CA LEU A 398 6.75 -5.94 -15.78
C LEU A 398 5.75 -6.51 -16.80
N PRO A 399 4.95 -7.52 -16.42
CA PRO A 399 3.80 -7.96 -17.20
C PRO A 399 2.79 -6.82 -17.42
N ALA A 400 2.09 -6.85 -18.55
CA ALA A 400 1.12 -5.80 -18.92
C ALA A 400 0.03 -5.56 -17.85
N SER A 401 -0.44 -6.60 -17.17
CA SER A 401 -1.42 -6.49 -16.09
C SER A 401 -0.89 -5.75 -14.87
N GLU A 402 0.41 -5.89 -14.56
CA GLU A 402 1.06 -5.16 -13.47
C GLU A 402 1.30 -3.69 -13.85
N CYS A 403 1.62 -3.43 -15.12
CA CYS A 403 1.73 -2.07 -15.65
C CYS A 403 0.41 -1.29 -15.54
N GLU A 404 -0.74 -1.94 -15.80
CA GLU A 404 -2.06 -1.29 -15.67
C GLU A 404 -2.41 -0.98 -14.21
N THR A 405 -2.11 -1.89 -13.29
CA THR A 405 -2.28 -1.66 -11.84
C THR A 405 -1.37 -0.53 -11.38
N LEU A 406 -0.09 -0.54 -11.75
CA LEU A 406 0.86 0.53 -11.45
C LEU A 406 0.38 1.87 -12.01
N PHE A 407 -0.14 1.89 -13.23
CA PHE A 407 -0.71 3.09 -13.83
C PHE A 407 -1.91 3.61 -13.02
N LYS A 408 -2.83 2.74 -12.59
CA LYS A 408 -3.96 3.19 -11.76
C LYS A 408 -3.51 3.77 -10.42
N VAL A 409 -2.51 3.15 -9.78
CA VAL A 409 -2.00 3.66 -8.51
C VAL A 409 -1.15 4.92 -8.69
N LEU A 410 -0.42 5.05 -9.78
CA LEU A 410 0.41 6.24 -10.02
C LEU A 410 -0.38 7.48 -10.45
N PHE A 411 -1.63 7.30 -10.82
CA PHE A 411 -2.47 8.41 -11.28
C PHE A 411 -3.69 8.62 -10.37
N SER A 412 -3.68 8.05 -9.15
CA SER A 412 -4.63 8.40 -8.06
C SER A 412 -4.22 9.67 -7.32
N GLU A 413 -5.19 10.35 -6.70
CA GLU A 413 -5.06 11.75 -6.26
C GLU A 413 -4.26 11.97 -4.95
N ASP A 414 -4.03 10.92 -4.15
CA ASP A 414 -3.35 11.04 -2.84
C ASP A 414 -1.95 10.42 -2.86
N LYS A 415 -0.94 11.24 -3.12
CA LYS A 415 0.47 10.83 -3.08
C LYS A 415 1.29 11.80 -2.25
N CYS A 416 1.53 11.44 -1.01
CA CYS A 416 2.53 12.11 -0.19
C CYS A 416 3.87 11.37 -0.34
N ILE A 417 4.95 12.12 -0.51
CA ILE A 417 6.27 11.59 -0.23
C ILE A 417 6.41 11.66 1.30
N SER A 418 6.77 10.57 1.95
CA SER A 418 7.05 10.51 3.39
C SER A 418 8.43 9.94 3.68
N THR A 419 9.05 9.34 2.67
CA THR A 419 10.32 8.65 2.78
C THR A 419 11.29 9.19 1.73
N PHE A 420 12.54 9.39 2.14
CA PHE A 420 13.62 9.69 1.21
C PHE A 420 14.88 8.93 1.56
N CYS A 421 15.70 8.67 0.55
CA CYS A 421 16.84 7.80 0.65
C CYS A 421 18.09 8.53 0.16
N LEU A 422 19.07 8.72 1.04
CA LEU A 422 20.31 9.40 0.69
C LEU A 422 21.44 8.40 0.68
N VAL A 423 22.24 8.41 -0.40
CA VAL A 423 23.38 7.51 -0.55
C VAL A 423 24.67 8.31 -0.48
N PHE A 424 25.56 7.91 0.42
CA PHE A 424 26.92 8.46 0.54
C PHE A 424 27.96 7.38 0.32
N THR A 425 29.12 7.75 -0.22
CA THR A 425 30.31 6.88 -0.18
C THR A 425 31.31 7.40 0.84
N VAL A 426 31.97 6.49 1.56
CA VAL A 426 32.94 6.83 2.61
C VAL A 426 34.22 6.05 2.40
N SER A 427 35.32 6.73 2.14
CA SER A 427 36.65 6.15 2.16
C SER A 427 37.01 5.72 3.59
N LEU A 428 37.44 4.48 3.72
CA LEU A 428 37.97 3.93 4.97
C LEU A 428 39.46 4.20 5.14
N GLU A 429 40.07 5.02 4.28
CA GLU A 429 41.46 5.47 4.46
C GLU A 429 41.64 6.27 5.76
N GLU A 430 40.59 6.97 6.21
CA GLU A 430 40.58 7.76 7.46
C GLU A 430 40.13 6.94 8.68
N TYR A 431 39.72 5.68 8.49
CA TYR A 431 39.28 4.84 9.59
C TYR A 431 40.45 4.42 10.49
N ASN A 432 40.38 4.84 11.76
CA ASN A 432 41.39 4.51 12.76
C ASN A 432 40.89 3.42 13.73
N LYS A 433 41.45 2.21 13.62
CA LYS A 433 41.16 1.08 14.52
C LYS A 433 41.52 1.33 15.99
N ASN A 434 42.35 2.32 16.28
CA ASN A 434 42.70 2.67 17.66
C ASN A 434 41.65 3.60 18.31
N GLU A 435 40.83 4.27 17.50
CA GLU A 435 39.79 5.20 17.96
C GLU A 435 38.41 4.54 17.96
N PHE A 436 38.15 3.67 16.99
CA PHE A 436 36.86 2.98 16.83
C PHE A 436 37.04 1.47 16.88
N ALA A 437 36.16 0.79 17.64
CA ALA A 437 36.19 -0.66 17.78
C ALA A 437 35.77 -1.39 16.49
N SER A 438 34.90 -0.77 15.69
CA SER A 438 34.46 -1.27 14.40
C SER A 438 34.19 -0.14 13.39
N VAL A 439 34.11 -0.49 12.11
CA VAL A 439 33.68 0.44 11.06
C VAL A 439 32.25 0.92 11.30
N ASN A 440 31.39 0.08 11.90
CA ASN A 440 30.03 0.47 12.26
C ASN A 440 30.07 1.62 13.28
N ASP A 441 30.90 1.52 14.32
CA ASP A 441 31.02 2.57 15.34
C ASP A 441 31.53 3.89 14.75
N TYR A 442 32.49 3.80 13.81
CA TYR A 442 32.97 4.97 13.07
C TYR A 442 31.84 5.64 12.27
N ILE A 443 31.10 4.87 11.47
CA ILE A 443 29.98 5.39 10.68
C ILE A 443 28.88 5.96 11.57
N ILE A 444 28.52 5.27 12.66
CA ILE A 444 27.54 5.74 13.65
C ILE A 444 27.97 7.08 14.27
N SER A 445 29.27 7.26 14.53
CA SER A 445 29.82 8.53 15.02
C SER A 445 29.60 9.67 14.01
N LEU A 446 29.93 9.44 12.74
CA LEU A 446 29.72 10.43 11.67
C LEU A 446 28.24 10.83 11.54
N VAL A 447 27.34 9.84 11.52
CA VAL A 447 25.89 10.09 11.43
C VAL A 447 25.38 10.86 12.65
N ASN A 448 25.83 10.52 13.85
CA ASN A 448 25.42 11.23 15.05
C ASN A 448 25.85 12.70 15.04
N GLN A 449 27.09 12.97 14.61
CA GLN A 449 27.60 14.33 14.45
C GLN A 449 26.79 15.11 13.41
N ALA A 450 26.51 14.50 12.26
CA ALA A 450 25.69 15.09 11.22
C ALA A 450 24.27 15.43 11.71
N CYS A 451 23.60 14.47 12.38
CA CYS A 451 22.26 14.69 12.93
C CYS A 451 22.22 15.80 13.99
N ALA A 452 23.28 15.97 14.77
CA ALA A 452 23.36 17.04 15.78
C ALA A 452 23.52 18.43 15.15
N GLY A 453 23.97 18.52 13.90
CA GLY A 453 24.14 19.76 13.17
C GLY A 453 22.90 20.24 12.40
N ILE A 454 21.84 19.42 12.32
CA ILE A 454 20.63 19.75 11.55
C ILE A 454 19.95 20.99 12.13
N ASP A 455 19.62 21.94 11.27
CA ASP A 455 18.95 23.18 11.65
C ASP A 455 17.60 22.91 12.33
N GLU A 456 17.45 23.40 13.56
CA GLU A 456 16.22 23.27 14.33
C GLU A 456 15.03 23.98 13.68
N GLU A 457 15.23 25.08 12.96
CA GLU A 457 14.14 25.80 12.29
C GLU A 457 13.55 24.94 11.16
N ILE A 458 14.41 24.23 10.43
CA ILE A 458 14.00 23.28 9.39
C ILE A 458 13.19 22.15 10.02
N LEU A 459 13.65 21.57 11.14
CA LEU A 459 12.93 20.51 11.83
C LEU A 459 11.56 20.97 12.37
N LYS A 460 11.44 22.21 12.86
CA LYS A 460 10.18 22.79 13.34
C LYS A 460 9.17 23.05 12.22
N SER A 461 9.62 23.13 10.96
CA SER A 461 8.75 23.32 9.80
C SER A 461 8.02 22.04 9.35
N LEU A 462 8.42 20.88 9.86
CA LEU A 462 7.81 19.60 9.53
C LEU A 462 6.43 19.47 10.17
N SER A 463 5.41 19.26 9.34
CA SER A 463 4.02 19.05 9.77
C SER A 463 3.55 17.60 9.59
N PHE A 464 4.46 16.71 9.19
CA PHE A 464 4.20 15.29 8.93
C PHE A 464 5.47 14.46 9.14
N GLY A 465 5.29 13.20 9.51
CA GLY A 465 6.39 12.27 9.77
C GLY A 465 7.21 11.99 8.52
N LEU A 466 8.49 12.34 8.56
CA LEU A 466 9.47 12.05 7.53
C LEU A 466 10.45 10.96 7.98
N LYS A 467 10.75 10.04 7.06
CA LYS A 467 11.75 9.00 7.25
C LYS A 467 12.91 9.13 6.27
N LEU A 468 14.11 9.29 6.81
CA LEU A 468 15.35 9.22 6.05
C LEU A 468 15.97 7.83 6.17
N ASN A 469 16.08 7.12 5.05
CA ASN A 469 16.95 5.94 4.93
C ASN A 469 18.32 6.38 4.41
N LEU A 470 19.32 6.35 5.28
CA LEU A 470 20.69 6.73 4.98
C LEU A 470 21.51 5.49 4.63
N LEU A 471 21.89 5.37 3.37
CA LEU A 471 22.71 4.26 2.86
C LEU A 471 24.15 4.74 2.76
N ILE A 472 25.04 4.16 3.57
CA ILE A 472 26.45 4.51 3.58
C ILE A 472 27.22 3.36 2.95
N MET A 473 27.93 3.66 1.85
CA MET A 473 28.72 2.72 1.07
C MET A 473 30.20 2.92 1.40
N PRO A 474 30.79 2.11 2.30
CA PRO A 474 32.18 2.26 2.64
C PRO A 474 33.04 1.71 1.50
N SER A 475 34.02 2.47 1.06
CA SER A 475 34.97 2.09 0.04
C SER A 475 36.39 2.03 0.62
N ASN A 476 37.20 1.13 0.08
CA ASN A 476 38.60 1.01 0.45
C ASN A 476 39.44 2.15 -0.15
N LYS A 477 38.96 2.74 -1.27
CA LYS A 477 39.54 3.90 -1.95
C LYS A 477 38.45 4.84 -2.47
N ILE A 478 38.83 6.07 -2.76
CA ILE A 478 37.98 7.03 -3.49
C ILE A 478 37.58 6.43 -4.84
N ASN A 479 36.30 6.54 -5.22
CA ASN A 479 35.73 6.11 -6.50
C ASN A 479 35.86 4.62 -6.85
N GLU A 480 36.22 3.75 -5.90
CA GLU A 480 36.40 2.30 -6.13
C GLU A 480 35.20 1.66 -6.82
N LEU A 481 33.99 2.04 -6.42
CA LEU A 481 32.74 1.50 -6.96
C LEU A 481 32.47 1.93 -8.40
N SER A 482 32.61 3.24 -8.69
CA SER A 482 32.47 3.77 -10.04
C SER A 482 33.50 3.16 -11.00
N LEU A 483 34.75 3.02 -10.55
CA LEU A 483 35.82 2.40 -11.33
C LEU A 483 35.55 0.92 -11.59
N ALA A 484 35.07 0.17 -10.59
CA ALA A 484 34.69 -1.23 -10.76
C ALA A 484 33.57 -1.40 -11.81
N ILE A 485 32.56 -0.52 -11.81
CA ILE A 485 31.46 -0.55 -12.79
C ILE A 485 31.97 -0.24 -14.20
N VAL A 486 32.74 0.84 -14.38
CA VAL A 486 33.27 1.22 -15.70
C VAL A 486 34.19 0.13 -16.26
N LYS A 487 35.03 -0.46 -15.40
CA LYS A 487 35.94 -1.56 -15.74
C LYS A 487 35.18 -2.79 -16.24
N GLU A 488 34.14 -3.20 -15.54
CA GLU A 488 33.32 -4.35 -15.96
C GLU A 488 32.51 -4.08 -17.25
N LEU A 489 32.18 -2.81 -17.56
CA LEU A 489 31.46 -2.43 -18.78
C LEU A 489 32.34 -2.38 -20.03
N ILE A 490 33.57 -1.91 -19.90
CA ILE A 490 34.52 -1.73 -21.02
C ILE A 490 35.33 -3.01 -21.26
N GLY A 491 35.51 -3.84 -20.23
CA GLY A 491 36.37 -5.02 -20.23
C GLY A 491 37.79 -4.70 -19.74
N ASP A 492 38.50 -5.73 -19.28
CA ASP A 492 39.95 -5.65 -19.05
C ASP A 492 40.66 -5.76 -20.40
N ASP A 493 41.32 -4.68 -20.84
CA ASP A 493 42.42 -4.76 -21.81
C ASP A 493 43.72 -5.18 -21.11
#